data_AF-A0A8S3C4D3-F1
#
_entry.id   AF-A0A8S3C4D3-F1
#
_cell.length_a   1.000
_cell.length_b   1.000
_cell.length_c   1.000
_cell.angle_alpha   90.00
_cell.angle_beta   90.00
_cell.angle_gamma   90.00
#
_symmetry.space_group_name_H-M   'P 1'
#
loop_
_entity.id
_entity.type
_entity.pdbx_description
1 polymer ?
#
loop_
_entity_poly.entity_id
_entity_poly.type
_entity_poly.pdbx_seq_one_letter_code
_entity_poly.pdbx_strand_id
1 'polypeptide(L)' 'MDQAERNTIMNAFRSGSSRVLIATDLMARGIDVQQVNLVVNYDLPTNRENYIHR' A
#
# COMPACT_ATOMS: atom_id res chain seq x y z
N MET A 1 -5.95 13.78 -0.48
CA MET A 1 -4.78 13.40 -1.28
C MET A 1 -5.21 13.34 -2.73
N ASP A 2 -4.58 14.13 -3.58
CA ASP A 2 -4.85 14.17 -5.02
C ASP A 2 -4.35 12.87 -5.69
N GLN A 3 -4.98 12.48 -6.80
CA GLN A 3 -4.50 11.37 -7.64
C GLN A 3 -3.07 11.62 -8.15
N ALA A 4 -2.69 12.86 -8.47
CA ALA A 4 -1.32 13.17 -8.92
C ALA A 4 -0.29 12.94 -7.80
N GLU A 5 -0.65 13.32 -6.58
CA GLU A 5 0.14 13.06 -5.37
C GLU A 5 0.29 11.55 -5.13
N ARG A 6 -0.79 10.77 -5.32
CA ARG A 6 -0.76 9.30 -5.21
C ARG A 6 0.19 8.67 -6.20
N ASN A 7 0.12 9.10 -7.47
CA ASN A 7 0.98 8.58 -8.52
C ASN A 7 2.46 8.85 -8.19
N THR A 8 2.78 10.03 -7.67
CA THR A 8 4.14 10.40 -7.28
C THR A 8 4.68 9.49 -6.17
N ILE A 9 3.90 9.26 -5.10
CA ILE A 9 4.30 8.38 -3.99
C ILE A 9 4.46 6.94 -4.46
N MET A 10 3.50 6.45 -5.26
CA MET A 10 3.56 5.09 -5.80
C MET A 10 4.75 4.87 -6.72
N ASN A 11 5.11 5.87 -7.54
CA ASN A 11 6.30 5.80 -8.39
C ASN A 11 7.57 5.77 -7.55
N ALA A 12 7.68 6.59 -6.50
CA ALA A 12 8.83 6.58 -5.59
C ALA A 12 8.97 5.25 -4.85
N PHE A 13 7.86 4.61 -4.47
CA PHE A 13 7.87 3.29 -3.85
C PHE A 13 8.27 2.19 -4.85
N ARG A 14 7.71 2.20 -6.06
CA ARG A 14 8.05 1.24 -7.13
C ARG A 14 9.49 1.36 -7.61
N SER A 15 10.06 2.56 -7.63
CA SER A 15 11.46 2.78 -7.99
C SER A 15 12.44 2.40 -6.87
N GLY A 16 11.94 2.06 -5.68
CA GLY A 16 12.75 1.79 -4.49
C GLY A 16 13.35 3.03 -3.83
N SER A 17 12.98 4.23 -4.30
CA SER A 17 13.38 5.50 -3.68
C SER A 17 12.78 5.63 -2.27
N SER A 18 11.55 5.15 -2.10
CA SER A 18 10.92 4.92 -0.79
C SER A 18 10.93 3.44 -0.47
N ARG A 19 11.55 3.07 0.66
CA ARG A 19 11.62 1.65 1.11
C ARG A 19 10.39 1.19 1.87
N VAL A 20 9.61 2.12 2.40
CA VAL A 20 8.43 1.85 3.24
C VAL A 20 7.26 2.67 2.70
N LEU A 21 6.11 2.01 2.56
CA LEU A 21 4.84 2.64 2.22
C LEU A 21 3.86 2.41 3.37
N ILE A 22 3.29 3.49 3.88
CA ILE A 22 2.24 3.45 4.89
C ILE A 22 0.95 3.88 4.21
N ALA A 23 -0.06 3.02 4.23
CA ALA A 23 -1.33 3.24 3.54
C ALA A 23 -2.50 2.75 4.38
N THR A 24 -3.67 3.33 4.17
CA THR A 24 -4.95 2.82 4.69
C THR A 24 -5.54 1.78 3.74
N ASP A 25 -6.54 1.02 4.19
CA ASP A 25 -7.22 -0.02 3.39
C ASP A 25 -7.71 0.46 2.03
N LEU A 26 -8.23 1.68 2.00
CA LEU A 26 -8.73 2.29 0.78
C LEU A 26 -7.60 2.56 -0.21
N MET A 27 -6.40 2.88 0.28
CA MET A 27 -5.23 3.15 -0.54
C MET A 27 -4.45 1.89 -0.92
N ALA A 28 -4.52 0.84 -0.11
CA ALA A 28 -3.89 -0.46 -0.39
C ALA A 28 -4.58 -1.21 -1.54
N ARG A 29 -5.90 -1.03 -1.71
CA ARG A 29 -6.65 -1.66 -2.81
C ARG A 29 -6.13 -1.19 -4.18
N GLY A 30 -5.70 -2.15 -5.00
CA GLY A 30 -5.18 -1.87 -6.35
C GLY A 30 -3.70 -1.48 -6.37
N ILE A 31 -2.99 -1.57 -5.24
CA ILE A 31 -1.54 -1.55 -5.24
C ILE A 31 -1.05 -2.86 -5.86
N ASP A 32 -0.51 -2.77 -7.07
CA ASP A 32 0.25 -3.84 -7.69
C ASP A 32 1.74 -3.47 -7.64
N VAL A 33 2.49 -4.13 -6.75
CA VAL A 33 3.94 -3.96 -6.58
C VAL A 33 4.53 -5.35 -6.34
N GLN A 34 5.21 -5.89 -7.35
CA GLN A 34 5.72 -7.27 -7.32
C GLN A 34 6.89 -7.51 -6.36
N GLN A 35 7.56 -6.46 -5.88
CA GLN A 35 8.78 -6.57 -5.05
C GLN A 35 8.56 -6.16 -3.57
N VAL A 36 7.40 -6.43 -3.00
CA VAL A 36 7.18 -6.22 -1.56
C VAL A 36 7.58 -7.47 -0.77
N ASN A 37 8.62 -7.35 0.07
CA ASN A 37 9.12 -8.47 0.88
C ASN A 37 8.32 -8.69 2.18
N LEU A 38 7.67 -7.66 2.69
CA LEU A 38 6.98 -7.69 3.99
C LEU A 38 5.77 -6.76 3.96
N VAL A 39 4.62 -7.27 4.39
CA VAL A 39 3.40 -6.51 4.64
C VAL A 39 3.11 -6.57 6.14
N VAL A 40 2.99 -5.41 6.78
CA VAL A 40 2.65 -5.30 8.20
C VAL A 40 1.26 -4.68 8.34
N ASN A 41 0.32 -5.47 8.86
CA ASN A 41 -0.99 -4.98 9.25
C ASN A 41 -0.90 -4.35 10.64
N TYR A 42 -0.90 -3.01 10.70
CA TYR A 42 -0.80 -2.29 11.97
C TYR A 42 -2.01 -2.54 12.89
N ASP A 43 -3.22 -2.47 12.32
CA ASP A 43 -4.47 -2.78 13.02
C ASP A 43 -5.09 -4.06 12.47
N LEU A 44 -5.63 -4.88 13.38
CA LEU A 44 -6.41 -6.06 13.02
C LEU A 44 -7.65 -5.61 12.23
N PRO A 45 -7.85 -6.09 10.99
CA PRO A 45 -8.99 -5.70 10.19
C PRO A 45 -10.28 -6.15 10.87
N THR A 46 -11.28 -5.27 10.89
CA THR A 46 -12.62 -5.55 11.43
C THR A 46 -13.41 -6.58 10.63
N ASN A 47 -12.97 -6.90 9.41
CA ASN A 47 -13.57 -7.89 8.52
C ASN A 47 -12.50 -8.79 7.90
N ARG A 48 -12.74 -10.11 7.88
CA ARG A 48 -11.85 -11.13 7.34
C ARG A 48 -11.46 -10.89 5.88
N GLU A 49 -12.36 -10.37 5.05
CA GLU A 49 -12.06 -10.12 3.63
C GLU A 49 -10.98 -9.05 3.43
N ASN A 50 -10.97 -8.01 4.28
CA ASN A 50 -9.93 -6.99 4.21
C ASN A 50 -8.55 -7.56 4.56
N TYR A 51 -8.47 -8.62 5.37
CA TYR A 51 -7.19 -9.28 5.65
C TYR A 51 -6.60 -9.97 4.41
N ILE A 52 -7.43 -10.57 3.56
CA ILE A 52 -6.98 -11.33 2.38
C ILE A 52 -6.53 -10.39 1.25
N HIS A 53 -7.10 -9.19 1.18
CA HIS A 53 -6.85 -8.21 0.11
C HIS A 53 -5.82 -7.13 0.47
N ARG A 54 -5.26 -7.15 1.68
CA ARG A 54 -4.19 -6.24 2.13
C ARG A 54 -2.81 -6.84 1.87
#